data_AF-A0A2V8L7K8-F1
#
_entry.id   AF-A0A2V8L7K8-F1
#
_cell.length_a   1.000
_cell.length_b   1.000
_cell.length_c   1.000
_cell.angle_alpha   90.00
_cell.angle_beta   90.00
_cell.angle_gamma   90.00
#
_symmetry.space_group_name_H-M   'P 1'
#
loop_
_entity.id
_entity.type
_entity.pdbx_description
1 polymer ?
#
loop_
_entity_poly.entity_id
_entity_poly.type
_entity_poly.pdbx_seq_one_letter_code
_entity_poly.pdbx_strand_id
1 'polypeptide(L)'
;MRMIVDDARTYLRVNPTTYDAIISEPSHPWVPGVANLFTREFFTLGRERLRDDGVFVQWLQIYQLSTENLRSVLATFHAVFPHVAVFRIQGAAKGKDLILVGSREPIRLDRINEKMKDARVAADLKRVGLNNADDVMAWFVCDETRLSPAIAGAIINTDDNMHVETVAPREAFRPSMEENSGWIERLRLPKNR
;
A
#
# COMPACT_ATOMS: atom_id res chain seq x y z
N MET A 1 19.48 3.96 -15.02
CA MET A 1 18.54 2.87 -14.66
C MET A 1 19.29 1.55 -14.73
N ARG A 2 19.24 0.73 -13.68
CA ARG A 2 19.82 -0.62 -13.67
C ARG A 2 18.68 -1.64 -13.62
N MET A 3 18.55 -2.47 -14.64
CA MET A 3 17.57 -3.54 -14.68
C MET A 3 18.17 -4.80 -14.06
N ILE A 4 17.40 -5.47 -13.21
CA ILE A 4 17.78 -6.72 -12.56
C ILE A 4 16.61 -7.67 -12.78
N VAL A 5 16.89 -8.85 -13.35
CA VAL A 5 15.88 -9.89 -13.59
C VAL A 5 16.11 -10.98 -12.53
N ASP A 6 15.31 -10.93 -11.47
CA ASP A 6 15.38 -11.86 -10.33
C ASP A 6 14.05 -11.83 -9.57
N ASP A 7 13.84 -12.79 -8.66
CA ASP A 7 12.75 -12.74 -7.68
C ASP A 7 13.03 -11.61 -6.67
N ALA A 8 12.11 -10.66 -6.54
CA ALA A 8 12.31 -9.47 -5.71
C ALA A 8 12.59 -9.81 -4.25
N ARG A 9 11.92 -10.84 -3.71
CA ARG A 9 12.11 -11.30 -2.34
C ARG A 9 13.51 -11.89 -2.15
N THR A 10 13.96 -12.73 -3.08
CA THR A 10 15.30 -13.31 -3.07
C THR A 10 16.37 -12.24 -3.20
N TYR A 11 16.20 -11.30 -4.14
CA TYR A 11 17.10 -10.18 -4.34
C TYR A 11 17.25 -9.33 -3.06
N LEU A 12 16.12 -8.92 -2.46
CA LEU A 12 16.14 -8.16 -1.21
C LEU A 12 16.74 -8.97 -0.06
N ARG A 13 16.63 -10.30 -0.04
CA ARG A 13 17.23 -11.13 1.01
C ARG A 13 18.76 -11.14 0.92
N VAL A 14 19.31 -11.32 -0.28
CA VAL A 14 20.76 -11.52 -0.48
C VAL A 14 21.56 -10.23 -0.64
N ASN A 15 20.92 -9.10 -0.99
CA ASN A 15 21.62 -7.85 -1.28
C ASN A 15 21.48 -6.81 -0.15
N PRO A 16 22.54 -6.53 0.65
CA PRO A 16 22.46 -5.67 1.85
C PRO A 16 22.28 -4.17 1.55
N THR A 17 22.15 -3.77 0.28
CA THR A 17 21.94 -2.37 -0.10
C THR A 17 20.64 -1.83 0.50
N THR A 18 20.69 -0.61 1.03
CA THR A 18 19.51 0.12 1.51
C THR A 18 19.06 1.21 0.54
N TYR A 19 17.76 1.51 0.56
CA TYR A 19 17.10 2.38 -0.39
C TYR A 19 16.32 3.51 0.31
N ASP A 20 16.20 4.66 -0.36
CA ASP A 20 15.31 5.75 0.07
C ASP A 20 13.83 5.42 -0.15
N ALA A 21 13.55 4.61 -1.18
CA ALA A 21 12.21 4.13 -1.48
C ALA A 21 12.26 2.74 -2.08
N ILE A 22 11.32 1.89 -1.69
CA ILE A 22 11.04 0.60 -2.34
C ILE A 22 9.59 0.66 -2.81
N ILE A 23 9.36 0.42 -4.10
CA ILE A 23 8.03 0.41 -4.71
C ILE A 23 7.75 -1.03 -5.16
N SER A 24 6.73 -1.64 -4.56
CA SER A 24 6.30 -3.01 -4.80
C SER A 24 4.98 -2.98 -5.56
N GLU A 25 5.03 -3.34 -6.85
CA GLU A 25 3.89 -3.45 -7.76
C GLU A 25 3.75 -4.87 -8.32
N PRO A 26 3.46 -5.86 -7.45
CA PRO A 26 3.23 -7.22 -7.90
C PRO A 26 1.79 -7.38 -8.44
N SER A 27 1.52 -8.53 -9.08
CA SER A 27 0.18 -8.88 -9.56
C SER A 27 -0.77 -9.23 -8.41
N HIS A 28 -1.86 -9.95 -8.70
CA HIS A 28 -2.92 -10.27 -7.74
C HIS A 28 -2.36 -10.99 -6.49
N PRO A 29 -2.72 -10.56 -5.26
CA PRO A 29 -2.11 -11.00 -4.01
C PRO A 29 -2.42 -12.45 -3.61
N TRP A 30 -3.27 -13.16 -4.35
CA TRP A 30 -3.59 -14.57 -4.14
C TRP A 30 -2.98 -15.49 -5.19
N VAL A 31 -2.24 -14.95 -6.16
CA VAL A 31 -1.55 -15.80 -7.14
C VAL A 31 -0.37 -16.45 -6.42
N PRO A 32 -0.23 -17.80 -6.48
CA PRO A 32 0.91 -18.49 -5.91
C PRO A 32 2.22 -17.89 -6.42
N GLY A 33 3.16 -17.66 -5.49
CA GLY A 33 4.44 -17.00 -5.78
C GLY A 33 4.38 -15.47 -5.84
N VAL A 34 3.20 -14.85 -5.88
CA VAL A 34 2.98 -13.41 -5.69
C VAL A 34 2.48 -13.09 -4.29
N ALA A 35 1.66 -13.98 -3.71
CA ALA A 35 1.13 -13.84 -2.36
C ALA A 35 2.23 -13.70 -1.28
N ASN A 36 3.41 -14.27 -1.53
CA ASN A 36 4.59 -14.14 -0.68
C ASN A 36 5.12 -12.70 -0.58
N LEU A 37 4.69 -11.77 -1.45
CA LEU A 37 5.00 -10.33 -1.42
C LEU A 37 3.98 -9.52 -0.60
N PHE A 38 3.01 -10.18 0.04
CA PHE A 38 2.01 -9.57 0.91
C PHE A 38 2.06 -10.11 2.34
N THR A 39 3.16 -10.76 2.71
CA THR A 39 3.38 -11.35 4.03
C THR A 39 4.11 -10.38 4.95
N ARG A 40 3.94 -10.58 6.26
CA ARG A 40 4.68 -9.84 7.27
C ARG A 40 6.19 -9.98 7.07
N GLU A 41 6.65 -11.17 6.72
CA GLU A 41 8.07 -11.47 6.52
C GLU A 41 8.64 -10.71 5.32
N PHE A 42 7.90 -10.60 4.21
CA PHE A 42 8.34 -9.79 3.08
C PHE A 42 8.33 -8.29 3.38
N PHE A 43 7.28 -7.77 4.02
CA PHE A 43 7.26 -6.36 4.42
C PHE A 43 8.39 -6.05 5.41
N THR A 44 8.69 -6.96 6.34
CA THR A 44 9.80 -6.82 7.30
C THR A 44 11.13 -6.76 6.57
N LEU A 45 11.34 -7.67 5.60
CA LEU A 45 12.52 -7.65 4.74
C LEU A 45 12.64 -6.33 3.97
N GLY A 46 11.54 -5.84 3.39
CA GLY A 46 11.50 -4.54 2.72
C GLY A 46 11.90 -3.40 3.66
N ARG A 47 11.32 -3.35 4.86
CA ARG A 47 11.64 -2.37 5.90
C ARG A 47 13.12 -2.41 6.32
N GLU A 48 13.73 -3.59 6.38
CA GLU A 48 15.16 -3.76 6.70
C GLU A 48 16.10 -3.28 5.58
N ARG A 49 15.61 -3.18 4.35
CA ARG A 49 16.36 -2.62 3.21
C ARG A 49 16.01 -1.16 2.92
N LEU A 50 15.34 -0.48 3.84
CA LEU A 50 15.16 0.97 3.78
C LEU A 50 16.21 1.69 4.63
N ARG A 51 16.54 2.92 4.23
CA ARG A 51 17.15 3.90 5.15
C ARG A 51 16.13 4.29 6.22
N ASP A 52 16.60 4.92 7.30
CA ASP A 52 15.75 5.26 8.45
C ASP A 52 14.55 6.13 8.07
N ASP A 53 14.74 7.09 7.15
CA ASP A 53 13.71 7.97 6.61
C ASP A 53 13.08 7.46 5.29
N GLY A 54 13.41 6.23 4.90
CA GLY A 54 12.95 5.61 3.67
C GLY A 54 11.50 5.12 3.75
N VAL A 55 10.87 4.98 2.58
CA VAL A 55 9.46 4.56 2.47
C VAL A 55 9.29 3.27 1.68
N PHE A 56 8.39 2.40 2.14
CA PHE A 56 7.89 1.27 1.37
C PHE A 56 6.54 1.65 0.75
N VAL A 57 6.40 1.46 -0.55
CA VAL A 57 5.16 1.73 -1.29
C VAL A 57 4.62 0.41 -1.83
N GLN A 58 3.45 0.00 -1.37
CA GLN A 58 2.78 -1.22 -1.82
C GLN A 58 1.54 -0.86 -2.64
N TRP A 59 1.46 -1.38 -3.86
CA TRP A 59 0.22 -1.37 -4.64
C TRP A 59 -0.71 -2.52 -4.17
N LEU A 60 -1.99 -2.22 -4.01
CA LEU A 60 -2.98 -3.22 -3.56
C LEU A 60 -4.34 -2.99 -4.23
N GLN A 61 -4.78 -3.96 -5.02
CA GLN A 61 -6.14 -3.97 -5.56
C GLN A 61 -7.21 -4.28 -4.50
N ILE A 62 -8.39 -3.68 -4.67
CA ILE A 62 -9.56 -3.90 -3.80
C ILE A 62 -10.62 -4.79 -4.43
N TYR A 63 -10.39 -5.29 -5.64
CA TYR A 63 -11.30 -6.21 -6.33
C TYR A 63 -10.79 -7.65 -6.20
N GLN A 64 -11.71 -8.61 -6.30
CA GLN A 64 -11.43 -10.05 -6.17
C GLN A 64 -10.72 -10.42 -4.84
N LEU A 65 -10.82 -9.54 -3.85
CA LEU A 65 -10.34 -9.70 -2.47
C LEU A 65 -11.53 -9.43 -1.55
N SER A 66 -11.87 -10.31 -0.63
CA SER A 66 -12.91 -10.01 0.37
C SER A 66 -12.47 -8.89 1.30
N THR A 67 -13.43 -8.23 1.97
CA THR A 67 -13.12 -7.21 2.98
C THR A 67 -12.24 -7.76 4.09
N GLU A 68 -12.42 -9.03 4.46
CA GLU A 68 -11.58 -9.70 5.46
C GLU A 68 -10.13 -9.85 4.98
N ASN A 69 -9.91 -10.33 3.75
CA ASN A 69 -8.57 -10.44 3.18
C ASN A 69 -7.91 -9.07 2.95
N LEU A 70 -8.69 -8.05 2.53
CA LEU A 70 -8.20 -6.68 2.44
C LEU A 70 -7.73 -6.16 3.81
N ARG A 71 -8.53 -6.38 4.86
CA ARG A 71 -8.16 -6.05 6.25
C ARG A 71 -6.92 -6.83 6.69
N SER A 72 -6.79 -8.10 6.30
CA SER A 72 -5.60 -8.92 6.59
C SER A 72 -4.33 -8.32 5.99
N VAL A 73 -4.35 -7.94 4.71
CA VAL A 73 -3.18 -7.31 4.07
C VAL A 73 -2.84 -5.97 4.72
N LEU A 74 -3.84 -5.12 4.97
CA LEU A 74 -3.64 -3.83 5.63
C LEU A 74 -3.10 -3.99 7.06
N ALA A 75 -3.60 -4.98 7.82
CA ALA A 75 -3.10 -5.31 9.15
C ALA A 75 -1.65 -5.81 9.12
N THR A 76 -1.33 -6.65 8.16
CA THR A 76 0.01 -7.19 7.94
C THR A 76 1.00 -6.07 7.62
N PHE A 77 0.61 -5.13 6.77
CA PHE A 77 1.41 -3.96 6.43
C PHE A 77 1.63 -3.04 7.65
N HIS A 78 0.56 -2.70 8.38
CA HIS A 78 0.64 -1.85 9.56
C HIS A 78 1.40 -2.49 10.73
N ALA A 79 1.39 -3.83 10.85
CA ALA A 79 2.19 -4.53 11.85
C ALA A 79 3.70 -4.37 11.63
N VAL A 80 4.13 -4.03 10.42
CA VAL A 80 5.54 -3.79 10.07
C VAL A 80 5.88 -2.30 10.07
N PHE A 81 4.98 -1.45 9.57
CA PHE A 81 5.22 0.00 9.48
C PHE A 81 4.36 0.76 10.50
N PRO A 82 4.98 1.42 11.50
CA PRO A 82 4.25 2.18 12.51
C PRO A 82 3.52 3.39 11.93
N HIS A 83 4.08 4.02 10.89
CA HIS A 83 3.48 5.15 10.19
C HIS A 83 3.01 4.72 8.81
N VAL A 84 1.73 4.96 8.51
CA VAL A 84 1.09 4.50 7.28
C VAL A 84 0.26 5.62 6.68
N ALA A 85 0.35 5.80 5.37
CA ALA A 85 -0.58 6.61 4.61
C ALA A 85 -1.23 5.77 3.51
N VAL A 86 -2.57 5.73 3.50
CA VAL A 86 -3.36 4.99 2.51
C VAL A 86 -3.92 5.98 1.49
N PHE A 87 -3.64 5.76 0.22
CA PHE A 87 -4.22 6.52 -0.89
C PHE A 87 -5.07 5.59 -1.75
N ARG A 88 -6.17 6.11 -2.28
CA ARG A 88 -7.03 5.44 -3.24
C ARG A 88 -6.89 6.12 -4.60
N ILE A 89 -6.38 5.39 -5.58
CA ILE A 89 -6.06 5.92 -6.91
C ILE A 89 -7.35 6.23 -7.66
N GLN A 90 -7.63 7.52 -7.88
CA GLN A 90 -8.76 7.95 -8.70
C GLN A 90 -8.35 8.11 -10.17
N GLY A 91 -9.29 8.50 -11.04
CA GLY A 91 -9.02 8.72 -12.46
C GLY A 91 -9.05 7.42 -13.27
N ALA A 92 -7.97 7.11 -14.00
CA ALA A 92 -7.91 5.97 -14.93
C ALA A 92 -8.16 4.62 -14.24
N ALA A 93 -7.70 4.47 -12.99
CA ALA A 93 -7.93 3.28 -12.17
C ALA A 93 -9.35 3.20 -11.57
N LYS A 94 -10.17 4.25 -11.72
CA LYS A 94 -11.56 4.33 -11.23
C LYS A 94 -11.74 3.91 -9.76
N GLY A 95 -10.75 4.19 -8.90
CA GLY A 95 -10.84 3.88 -7.46
C GLY A 95 -10.67 2.40 -7.11
N LYS A 96 -10.09 1.58 -8.00
CA LYS A 96 -9.93 0.12 -7.82
C LYS A 96 -8.69 -0.29 -7.05
N ASP A 97 -7.77 0.63 -6.85
CA ASP A 97 -6.44 0.34 -6.32
C ASP A 97 -6.10 1.28 -5.18
N LEU A 98 -5.36 0.75 -4.21
CA LEU A 98 -4.74 1.47 -3.12
C LEU A 98 -3.24 1.58 -3.34
N ILE A 99 -2.68 2.68 -2.87
CA ILE A 99 -1.25 2.83 -2.60
C ILE A 99 -1.10 2.92 -1.09
N LEU A 100 -0.38 1.96 -0.51
CA LEU A 100 -0.01 1.96 0.89
C LEU A 100 1.42 2.47 0.99
N VAL A 101 1.62 3.54 1.74
CA VAL A 101 2.95 4.07 2.05
C VAL A 101 3.24 3.76 3.51
N GLY A 102 4.35 3.07 3.79
CA GLY A 102 4.78 2.68 5.13
C GLY A 102 6.18 3.22 5.43
N SER A 103 6.40 3.69 6.65
CA SER A 103 7.68 4.23 7.10
C SER A 103 7.95 3.91 8.57
N ARG A 104 9.23 3.98 8.97
CA ARG A 104 9.66 3.99 10.37
C ARG A 104 9.43 5.35 11.04
N GLU A 105 9.43 6.40 10.23
CA GLU A 105 9.28 7.80 10.65
C GLU A 105 7.94 8.38 10.19
N PRO A 106 7.39 9.41 10.86
CA PRO A 106 6.12 10.01 10.48
C PRO A 106 6.07 10.51 9.04
N ILE A 107 5.01 10.15 8.29
CA ILE A 107 4.81 10.58 6.91
C ILE A 107 4.28 12.02 6.88
N ARG A 108 5.09 12.93 6.33
CA ARG A 108 4.83 14.39 6.35
C ARG A 108 3.99 14.87 5.16
N LEU A 109 2.68 14.63 5.22
CA LEU A 109 1.73 15.08 4.20
C LEU A 109 1.56 16.60 4.14
N ASP A 110 1.85 17.31 5.24
CA ASP A 110 1.87 18.77 5.31
C ASP A 110 2.87 19.42 4.36
N ARG A 111 3.87 18.66 3.88
CA ARG A 111 4.90 19.12 2.96
C ARG A 111 4.55 18.97 1.48
N ILE A 112 3.38 18.43 1.12
CA ILE A 112 2.99 18.24 -0.30
C ILE A 112 3.08 19.55 -1.08
N ASN A 113 2.53 20.65 -0.53
CA ASN A 113 2.58 21.97 -1.16
C ASN A 113 4.01 22.47 -1.38
N GLU A 114 4.93 22.21 -0.44
CA GLU A 114 6.34 22.56 -0.57
C GLU A 114 7.00 21.74 -1.69
N LYS A 115 6.76 20.42 -1.73
CA LYS A 115 7.35 19.50 -2.71
C LYS A 115 6.85 19.75 -4.12
N MET A 116 5.58 20.14 -4.29
CA MET A 116 5.01 20.48 -5.60
C MET A 116 5.56 21.78 -6.20
N LYS A 117 6.35 22.57 -5.45
CA LYS A 117 7.10 23.70 -6.03
C LYS A 117 8.28 23.25 -6.87
N ASP A 118 8.79 22.03 -6.67
CA ASP A 118 9.79 21.45 -7.56
C ASP A 118 9.13 21.11 -8.90
N ALA A 119 9.64 21.74 -9.97
CA ALA A 119 9.09 21.58 -11.31
C ALA A 119 9.07 20.12 -11.80
N ARG A 120 10.00 19.28 -11.34
CA ARG A 120 10.04 17.85 -11.69
C ARG A 120 8.88 17.10 -11.04
N VAL A 121 8.66 17.34 -9.75
CA VAL A 121 7.56 16.75 -8.99
C VAL A 121 6.21 17.20 -9.56
N ALA A 122 6.07 18.50 -9.85
CA ALA A 122 4.86 19.03 -10.47
C ALA A 122 4.59 18.41 -11.85
N ALA A 123 5.63 18.24 -12.67
CA ALA A 123 5.50 17.62 -13.98
C ALA A 123 5.06 16.15 -13.89
N ASP A 124 5.63 15.38 -12.97
CA ASP A 124 5.28 13.96 -12.76
C ASP A 124 3.85 13.81 -12.25
N LEU A 125 3.43 14.61 -11.26
CA LEU A 125 2.06 14.59 -10.73
C LEU A 125 1.02 15.01 -11.77
N LYS A 126 1.35 16.00 -12.60
CA LYS A 126 0.44 16.45 -13.67
C LYS A 126 0.16 15.34 -14.70
N ARG A 127 1.11 14.44 -14.96
CA ARG A 127 0.91 13.29 -15.89
C ARG A 127 -0.18 12.34 -15.41
N VAL A 128 -0.44 12.28 -14.12
CA VAL A 128 -1.50 11.45 -13.51
C VAL A 128 -2.73 12.28 -13.11
N GLY A 129 -2.82 13.53 -13.58
CA GLY A 129 -3.97 14.41 -13.36
C GLY A 129 -3.99 15.13 -12.01
N LEU A 130 -2.87 15.15 -11.27
CA LEU A 130 -2.73 15.81 -9.98
C LEU A 130 -2.04 17.17 -10.19
N ASN A 131 -2.79 18.27 -10.10
CA ASN A 131 -2.32 19.61 -10.43
C ASN A 131 -1.98 20.44 -9.18
N ASN A 132 -2.56 20.11 -8.04
CA ASN A 132 -2.35 20.80 -6.77
C ASN A 132 -2.40 19.81 -5.59
N ALA A 133 -2.11 20.31 -4.38
CA ALA A 133 -2.12 19.47 -3.18
C ALA A 133 -3.51 18.92 -2.83
N ASP A 134 -4.59 19.64 -3.15
CA ASP A 134 -5.95 19.18 -2.89
C ASP A 134 -6.30 17.96 -3.75
N ASP A 135 -5.79 17.88 -4.98
CA ASP A 135 -5.94 16.71 -5.83
C ASP A 135 -5.26 15.47 -5.19
N VAL A 136 -4.07 15.65 -4.61
CA VAL A 136 -3.36 14.58 -3.88
C VAL A 136 -4.15 14.17 -2.63
N MET A 137 -4.63 15.16 -1.87
CA MET A 137 -5.42 14.90 -0.66
C MET A 137 -6.80 14.30 -0.98
N ALA A 138 -7.34 14.49 -2.18
CA ALA A 138 -8.54 13.80 -2.63
C ALA A 138 -8.29 12.28 -2.80
N TRP A 139 -7.06 11.87 -3.07
CA TRP A 139 -6.69 10.45 -3.11
C TRP A 139 -6.42 9.91 -1.71
N PHE A 140 -5.98 10.74 -0.77
CA PHE A 140 -5.73 10.31 0.61
C PHE A 140 -7.02 9.76 1.27
N VAL A 141 -6.88 8.58 1.87
CA VAL A 141 -7.93 7.91 2.62
C VAL A 141 -7.71 8.16 4.10
N CYS A 142 -6.65 7.58 4.66
CA CYS A 142 -6.42 7.58 6.10
C CYS A 142 -4.95 7.37 6.45
N ASP A 143 -4.62 7.73 7.69
CA ASP A 143 -3.34 7.43 8.33
C ASP A 143 -3.49 6.25 9.32
N GLU A 144 -2.41 5.90 10.02
CA GLU A 144 -2.40 4.86 11.05
C GLU A 144 -3.45 5.06 12.15
N THR A 145 -3.82 6.30 12.49
CA THR A 145 -4.74 6.59 13.61
C THR A 145 -6.17 6.12 13.31
N ARG A 146 -6.55 6.18 12.04
CA ARG A 146 -7.84 5.71 11.51
C ARG A 146 -7.76 4.26 11.05
N LEU A 147 -6.63 3.86 10.47
CA LEU A 147 -6.44 2.51 9.97
C LEU A 147 -6.44 1.49 11.11
N SER A 148 -5.58 1.69 12.12
CA SER A 148 -5.35 0.75 13.22
C SER A 148 -6.64 0.20 13.88
N PRO A 149 -7.62 1.02 14.31
CA PRO A 149 -8.87 0.50 14.88
C PRO A 149 -9.73 -0.26 13.86
N ALA A 150 -9.69 0.10 12.57
CA ALA A 150 -10.50 -0.55 11.54
C ALA A 150 -10.00 -1.96 11.17
N ILE A 151 -8.71 -2.20 11.32
CA ILE A 151 -8.06 -3.50 11.07
C ILE A 151 -7.86 -4.33 12.34
N ALA A 152 -8.29 -3.83 13.50
CA ALA A 152 -8.18 -4.55 14.76
C ALA A 152 -8.84 -5.94 14.67
N GLY A 153 -8.12 -6.96 15.15
CA GLY A 153 -8.55 -8.36 15.11
C GLY A 153 -8.44 -9.05 13.75
N ALA A 154 -7.96 -8.37 12.70
CA ALA A 154 -7.70 -9.03 11.42
C ALA A 154 -6.52 -10.01 11.53
N ILE A 155 -6.59 -11.11 10.77
CA ILE A 155 -5.54 -12.12 10.71
C ILE A 155 -4.31 -11.51 10.01
N ILE A 156 -3.12 -11.70 10.58
CA ILE A 156 -1.87 -11.32 9.93
C ILE A 156 -1.48 -12.39 8.90
N ASN A 157 -1.25 -11.98 7.67
CA ASN A 157 -0.78 -12.84 6.58
C ASN A 157 0.71 -13.11 6.76
N THR A 158 1.09 -14.37 6.94
CA THR A 158 2.47 -14.81 7.16
C THR A 158 2.85 -15.87 6.13
N ASP A 159 4.15 -16.10 5.98
CA ASP A 159 4.66 -17.22 5.17
C ASP A 159 4.09 -18.59 5.62
N ASP A 160 3.84 -18.76 6.92
CA ASP A 160 3.38 -20.05 7.47
C ASP A 160 1.90 -20.31 7.21
N ASN A 161 1.06 -19.27 7.24
CA ASN A 161 -0.39 -19.43 7.07
C ASN A 161 -0.86 -19.17 5.64
N MET A 162 -0.12 -18.38 4.86
CA MET A 162 -0.49 -17.90 3.53
C MET A 162 -1.98 -17.55 3.44
N HIS A 163 -2.50 -16.85 4.46
CA HIS A 163 -3.94 -16.67 4.67
C HIS A 163 -4.64 -16.12 3.41
N VAL A 164 -4.04 -15.10 2.79
CA VAL A 164 -4.60 -14.48 1.58
C VAL A 164 -4.59 -15.46 0.41
N GLU A 165 -3.53 -16.24 0.20
CA GLU A 165 -3.45 -17.24 -0.88
C GLU A 165 -4.43 -18.40 -0.68
N THR A 166 -4.61 -18.85 0.56
CA THR A 166 -5.43 -20.02 0.87
C THR A 166 -6.94 -19.73 0.86
N VAL A 167 -7.34 -18.49 1.19
CA VAL A 167 -8.76 -18.09 1.28
C VAL A 167 -9.24 -17.43 -0.02
N ALA A 168 -8.45 -16.55 -0.62
CA ALA A 168 -8.91 -15.72 -1.72
C ALA A 168 -9.36 -16.48 -2.98
N PRO A 169 -8.79 -17.64 -3.40
CA PRO A 169 -9.29 -18.39 -4.55
C PRO A 169 -10.74 -18.87 -4.38
N ARG A 170 -11.22 -19.07 -3.14
CA ARG A 170 -12.62 -19.42 -2.85
C ARG A 170 -13.56 -18.21 -2.95
N GLU A 171 -13.00 -17.00 -2.92
CA GLU A 171 -13.74 -15.74 -2.81
C GLU A 171 -13.50 -14.79 -3.98
N ALA A 172 -12.55 -15.08 -4.88
CA ALA A 172 -12.17 -14.24 -6.01
C ALA A 172 -13.33 -13.98 -6.99
N PHE A 173 -14.37 -14.82 -6.97
CA PHE A 173 -15.59 -14.64 -7.78
C PHE A 173 -16.72 -13.91 -7.05
N ARG A 174 -16.56 -13.55 -5.77
CA ARG A 174 -17.53 -12.70 -5.08
C ARG A 174 -17.34 -11.24 -5.51
N PRO A 175 -18.42 -10.51 -5.83
CA PRO A 175 -18.33 -9.09 -6.09
C PRO A 175 -18.02 -8.36 -4.78
N SER A 176 -16.74 -8.14 -4.51
CA SER A 176 -16.25 -7.47 -3.28
C SER A 176 -15.91 -6.00 -3.47
N MET A 177 -15.88 -5.51 -4.72
CA MET A 177 -15.42 -4.15 -5.02
C MET A 177 -16.32 -3.08 -4.38
N GLU A 178 -17.63 -3.24 -4.42
CA GLU A 178 -18.57 -2.27 -3.84
C GLU A 178 -18.51 -2.28 -2.31
N GLU A 179 -18.42 -3.46 -1.71
CA GLU A 179 -18.26 -3.64 -0.27
C GLU A 179 -16.95 -3.01 0.23
N ASN A 180 -15.83 -3.34 -0.43
CA ASN A 180 -14.52 -2.78 -0.11
C ASN A 180 -14.50 -1.27 -0.32
N SER A 181 -15.10 -0.77 -1.41
CA SER A 181 -15.24 0.67 -1.65
C SER A 181 -15.98 1.32 -0.49
N GLY A 182 -17.14 0.79 -0.10
CA GLY A 182 -17.91 1.32 1.01
C GLY A 182 -17.16 1.27 2.34
N TRP A 183 -16.38 0.21 2.58
CA TRP A 183 -15.53 0.09 3.77
C TRP A 183 -14.40 1.13 3.79
N ILE A 184 -13.67 1.29 2.68
CA ILE A 184 -12.58 2.28 2.54
C ILE A 184 -13.12 3.70 2.68
N GLU A 185 -14.29 4.01 2.11
CA GLU A 185 -14.88 5.36 2.21
C GLU A 185 -15.22 5.73 3.66
N ARG A 186 -15.55 4.76 4.54
CA ARG A 186 -15.74 5.02 5.99
C ARG A 186 -14.44 5.38 6.72
N LEU A 187 -13.29 5.05 6.15
CA LEU A 187 -11.98 5.39 6.72
C LEU A 187 -11.54 6.81 6.37
N ARG A 188 -12.14 7.42 5.32
CA ARG A 188 -11.76 8.75 4.88
C ARG A 188 -11.88 9.75 6.02
N LEU A 189 -10.84 10.57 6.18
CA LEU A 189 -10.94 11.73 7.05
C LEU A 189 -12.12 12.60 6.57
N PRO A 190 -12.95 13.12 7.50
CA PRO A 190 -13.99 14.05 7.13
C PRO A 190 -13.33 15.25 6.44
N LYS A 191 -13.91 15.70 5.32
CA LYS A 191 -13.50 16.97 4.71
C LYS A 191 -13.75 18.06 5.76
N ASN A 192 -12.68 18.66 6.29
CA ASN A 192 -12.82 19.88 7.08
C ASN A 192 -13.54 20.89 6.18
N ARG A 193 -14.71 21.35 6.64
CA ARG A 193 -15.48 22.42 5.99
C ARG A 193 -14.78 23.75 6.19
#